data_AF-A0A972REZ0-F1
#
_entry.id   AF-A0A972REZ0-F1
#
_cell.length_a   1.000
_cell.length_b   1.000
_cell.length_c   1.000
_cell.angle_alpha   90.00
_cell.angle_beta   90.00
_cell.angle_gamma   90.00
#
_symmetry.space_group_name_H-M   'P 1'
#
loop_
_entity.id
_entity.type
_entity.pdbx_description
1 polymer ?
#
loop_
_entity_poly.entity_id
_entity_poly.type
_entity_poly.pdbx_seq_one_letter_code
_entity_poly.pdbx_strand_id
1 'polypeptide(L)'
;VIADLEGGVFINLGSAVIMPEVFLKALTIARNLGHRVKDITTVTLDFIRQYRPMVNVVHRPTLEGGRGFYLTGHHEIMFPLLAA
;
A
#
# COMPACT_ATOMS: atom_id res chain seq x y z
N VAL A 1 -12.16 5.28 6.92
CA VAL A 1 -10.75 4.82 6.90
C VAL A 1 -10.16 4.88 5.50
N ILE A 2 -10.43 3.95 4.56
CA ILE A 2 -9.83 4.05 3.20
C ILE A 2 -10.33 5.30 2.44
N ALA A 3 -11.58 5.70 2.66
CA ALA A 3 -12.16 6.92 2.11
C ALA A 3 -11.45 8.21 2.55
N ASP A 4 -10.73 8.17 3.68
CA ASP A 4 -10.05 9.31 4.30
C ASP A 4 -8.53 9.24 4.09
N LEU A 5 -8.07 8.37 3.17
CA LEU A 5 -6.65 8.08 2.96
C LEU A 5 -5.97 9.11 2.04
N GLU A 6 -6.65 10.17 1.58
CA GLU A 6 -6.07 11.23 0.74
C GLU A 6 -4.84 11.85 1.41
N GLY A 7 -3.69 11.88 0.73
CA GLY A 7 -2.41 12.32 1.31
C GLY A 7 -1.84 11.43 2.41
N GLY A 8 -2.50 10.32 2.73
CA GLY A 8 -2.13 9.37 3.78
C GLY A 8 -1.12 8.32 3.35
N VAL A 9 -0.80 7.44 4.29
CA VAL A 9 0.14 6.33 4.09
C VAL A 9 -0.57 4.99 4.31
N PHE A 10 -0.40 4.07 3.39
CA PHE A 10 -0.79 2.67 3.54
C PHE A 10 0.45 1.77 3.58
N ILE A 11 0.51 0.89 4.58
CA ILE A 11 1.64 -0.01 4.79
C ILE A 11 1.15 -1.45 4.73
N ASN A 12 1.68 -2.21 3.78
CA ASN A 12 1.53 -3.66 3.70
C ASN A 12 2.76 -4.35 4.29
N LEU A 13 2.63 -4.98 5.46
CA LEU A 13 3.72 -5.65 6.16
C LEU A 13 3.52 -7.17 6.10
N GLY A 14 4.27 -7.83 5.20
CA GLY A 14 4.35 -9.29 5.11
C GLY A 14 3.14 -10.01 4.50
N SER A 15 2.12 -9.31 3.99
CA SER A 15 0.98 -9.97 3.33
C SER A 15 1.17 -10.10 1.82
N ALA A 16 1.16 -11.35 1.36
CA ALA A 16 1.30 -11.71 -0.05
C ALA A 16 0.01 -11.54 -0.88
N VAL A 17 -1.15 -11.78 -0.28
CA VAL A 17 -2.42 -11.96 -1.03
C VAL A 17 -3.58 -11.19 -0.41
N ILE A 18 -3.96 -11.50 0.83
CA ILE A 18 -5.21 -10.99 1.43
C ILE A 18 -5.19 -9.46 1.53
N MET A 19 -4.15 -8.88 2.13
CA MET A 19 -4.09 -7.43 2.31
C MET A 19 -3.99 -6.67 0.96
N PRO A 20 -3.11 -7.05 0.01
CA PRO A 20 -3.08 -6.44 -1.32
C PRO A 20 -4.45 -6.47 -2.04
N GLU A 21 -5.19 -7.58 -1.97
CA GLU A 21 -6.46 -7.70 -2.66
C GLU A 21 -7.60 -6.94 -1.98
N VAL A 22 -7.69 -7.01 -0.66
CA VAL A 22 -8.72 -6.29 0.11
C VAL A 22 -8.51 -4.78 -0.01
N PHE A 23 -7.25 -4.32 0.11
CA PHE A 23 -6.92 -2.90 -0.04
C PHE A 23 -7.31 -2.35 -1.41
N LEU A 24 -6.91 -3.02 -2.50
CA LEU A 24 -7.21 -2.55 -3.84
C LEU A 24 -8.72 -2.47 -4.10
N LYS A 25 -9.48 -3.47 -3.65
CA LYS A 25 -10.95 -3.49 -3.79
C LYS A 25 -11.60 -2.37 -2.96
N ALA A 26 -11.16 -2.18 -1.71
CA ALA A 26 -11.66 -1.11 -0.85
C ALA A 26 -11.35 0.28 -1.41
N LEU A 27 -10.14 0.49 -1.95
CA LEU A 27 -9.74 1.74 -2.58
C LEU A 27 -10.59 2.04 -3.82
N THR A 28 -10.83 1.02 -4.64
CA THR A 28 -11.71 1.13 -5.82
C THR A 28 -13.12 1.55 -5.40
N ILE A 29 -13.68 0.91 -4.37
CA ILE A 29 -15.02 1.26 -3.85
C ILE A 29 -15.04 2.70 -3.33
N ALA A 30 -14.04 3.11 -2.54
CA ALA A 30 -13.97 4.46 -2.00
C ALA A 30 -13.94 5.53 -3.10
N ARG A 31 -13.12 5.33 -4.14
CA ARG A 31 -13.05 6.24 -5.30
C ARG A 31 -14.38 6.27 -6.08
N ASN A 32 -14.99 5.11 -6.29
CA ASN A 32 -16.27 5.01 -7.01
C ASN A 32 -17.44 5.67 -6.26
N LEU A 33 -17.38 5.74 -4.93
CA LEU A 33 -18.34 6.47 -4.10
C LEU A 33 -18.11 7.99 -4.09
N GLY A 34 -17.13 8.49 -4.85
CA GLY A 34 -16.85 9.91 -5.01
C GLY A 34 -15.82 10.47 -4.01
N HIS A 35 -15.23 9.64 -3.15
CA HIS A 35 -14.13 10.08 -2.29
C HIS A 35 -12.87 10.33 -3.11
N ARG A 36 -12.25 11.50 -2.92
CA ARG A 36 -10.99 11.85 -3.59
C ARG A 36 -9.83 11.18 -2.88
N VAL A 37 -9.61 9.89 -3.13
CA VAL A 37 -8.46 9.17 -2.54
C VAL A 37 -7.28 9.20 -3.51
N LYS A 38 -6.58 10.34 -3.58
CA LYS A 38 -5.40 10.60 -4.42
C LYS A 38 -4.17 10.93 -3.59
N ASP A 39 -3.01 11.00 -4.26
CA ASP A 39 -1.72 11.36 -3.67
C ASP A 39 -1.34 10.55 -2.43
N ILE A 40 -1.66 9.26 -2.45
CA ILE A 40 -1.38 8.34 -1.36
C ILE A 40 0.04 7.80 -1.45
N THR A 41 0.66 7.60 -0.30
CA THR A 41 1.94 6.89 -0.21
C THR A 41 1.69 5.44 0.18
N THR A 42 2.16 4.49 -0.60
CA THR A 42 1.99 3.07 -0.34
C THR A 42 3.35 2.40 -0.15
N VAL A 43 3.49 1.58 0.88
CA VAL A 43 4.73 0.86 1.18
C VAL A 43 4.43 -0.61 1.34
N THR A 44 5.18 -1.48 0.65
CA THR A 44 5.22 -2.91 0.95
C THR A 44 6.56 -3.27 1.60
N LEU A 45 6.49 -4.02 2.70
CA LEU A 45 7.64 -4.59 3.40
C LEU A 45 7.56 -6.11 3.38
N ASP A 46 8.52 -6.78 2.73
CA ASP A 46 8.53 -8.23 2.60
C ASP A 46 9.96 -8.77 2.48
N PHE A 47 10.20 -10.04 2.78
CA PHE A 47 11.52 -10.67 2.67
C PHE A 47 11.93 -10.87 1.21
N ILE A 48 10.95 -11.00 0.31
CA ILE A 48 11.14 -11.16 -1.14
C ILE A 48 10.21 -10.23 -1.92
N ARG A 49 10.58 -9.90 -3.15
CA ARG A 49 9.70 -9.14 -4.05
C ARG A 49 8.64 -10.03 -4.66
N GLN A 50 7.39 -9.78 -4.29
CA GLN A 50 6.24 -10.52 -4.78
C GLN A 50 5.44 -9.70 -5.79
N TYR A 51 4.95 -10.35 -6.83
CA TYR A 51 4.19 -9.71 -7.91
C TYR A 51 2.91 -9.04 -7.40
N ARG A 52 2.11 -9.73 -6.56
CA ARG A 52 0.80 -9.21 -6.11
C ARG A 52 0.92 -7.95 -5.25
N PRO A 53 1.74 -7.88 -4.19
CA PRO A 53 1.96 -6.64 -3.46
C PRO A 53 2.56 -5.53 -4.34
N MET A 54 3.51 -5.87 -5.21
CA MET A 54 4.10 -4.90 -6.14
C MET A 54 3.03 -4.26 -7.05
N VAL A 55 2.11 -5.03 -7.60
CA VAL A 55 1.08 -4.49 -8.49
C VAL A 55 -0.07 -3.83 -7.72
N ASN A 56 -0.62 -4.53 -6.72
CA ASN A 56 -1.89 -4.13 -6.10
C ASN A 56 -1.72 -3.13 -4.95
N VAL A 57 -0.53 -3.02 -4.37
CA VAL A 57 -0.23 -2.05 -3.31
C VAL A 57 0.66 -0.94 -3.84
N VAL A 58 1.75 -1.28 -4.56
CA VAL A 58 2.79 -0.30 -4.90
C VAL A 58 2.47 0.47 -6.18
N HIS A 59 2.00 -0.20 -7.25
CA HIS A 59 1.82 0.47 -8.54
C HIS A 59 0.40 0.98 -8.77
N ARG A 60 -0.62 0.12 -8.76
CA ARG A 60 -2.00 0.51 -9.13
C ARG A 60 -2.58 1.66 -8.29
N PRO A 61 -2.40 1.68 -6.95
CA PRO A 61 -2.99 2.72 -6.12
C PRO A 61 -2.42 4.12 -6.39
N THR A 62 -1.17 4.20 -6.86
CA THR A 62 -0.43 5.45 -7.05
C THR A 62 -0.37 5.93 -8.51
N LEU A 63 -1.06 5.25 -9.44
CA LEU A 63 -1.10 5.64 -10.87
C LEU A 63 -1.74 7.03 -11.08
N GLU A 64 -2.67 7.42 -10.22
CA GLU A 64 -3.40 8.69 -10.29
C GLU A 64 -2.77 9.80 -9.43
N GLY A 65 -1.53 9.59 -8.94
CA GLY A 65 -0.81 10.45 -8.01
C GLY A 65 -0.29 9.70 -6.78
N GLY A 66 0.74 10.24 -6.13
CA GLY A 66 1.37 9.64 -4.95
C GLY A 66 2.65 8.84 -5.24
N ARG A 67 3.07 8.01 -4.27
CA ARG A 67 4.36 7.30 -4.31
C ARG A 67 4.27 5.88 -3.79
N GLY A 68 4.76 4.94 -4.57
CA GLY A 68 4.86 3.53 -4.21
C GLY A 68 6.29 3.12 -3.85
N PHE A 69 6.46 2.44 -2.73
CA PHE A 69 7.73 1.87 -2.29
C PHE A 69 7.63 0.37 -2.02
N TYR A 70 8.66 -0.37 -2.40
CA TYR A 70 8.82 -1.77 -2.03
C TYR A 70 10.16 -1.95 -1.33
N LEU A 71 10.11 -2.20 -0.03
CA LEU A 71 11.27 -2.45 0.82
C LEU A 71 11.43 -3.95 1.02
N THR A 72 12.64 -4.44 0.76
CA THR A 72 12.97 -5.87 0.88
C THR A 72 14.01 -6.07 1.97
N GLY A 73 13.70 -6.94 2.94
CA GLY A 73 14.58 -7.21 4.08
C GLY A 73 13.84 -7.97 5.18
N HIS A 74 14.52 -8.23 6.31
CA HIS A 74 13.90 -8.88 7.46
C HIS A 74 13.00 -7.91 8.24
N HIS A 75 11.78 -8.34 8.57
CA HIS A 75 10.82 -7.50 9.29
C HIS A 75 11.31 -7.06 10.67
N GLU A 76 12.08 -7.91 11.35
CA GLU A 76 12.71 -7.60 12.65
C GLU A 76 13.66 -6.40 12.61
N ILE A 77 14.18 -6.05 11.43
CA ILE A 77 15.04 -4.87 11.24
C ILE A 77 14.21 -3.72 10.66
N MET A 78 13.43 -4.00 9.60
CA MET A 78 12.73 -2.96 8.87
C MET A 78 11.60 -2.31 9.70
N PHE A 79 10.89 -3.07 10.53
CA PHE A 79 9.79 -2.52 11.31
C PHE A 79 10.27 -1.56 12.41
N PRO A 80 11.29 -1.91 13.23
CA PRO A 80 11.88 -0.94 14.17
C PRO A 80 12.44 0.31 13.48
N LEU A 81 13.13 0.16 12.34
CA LEU A 81 13.69 1.31 11.60
C LEU A 81 12.62 2.25 11.04
N LEU A 82 11.43 1.73 10.73
CA LEU A 82 10.32 2.54 10.23
C LEU A 82 9.67 3.37 11.35
N ALA A 83 9.72 2.89 12.59
CA ALA A 83 9.11 3.53 13.76
C ALA A 83 10.09 4.41 14.56
N ALA A 84 11.37 4.41 14.19
CA ALA A 84 12.44 5.15 14.86
C ALA A 84 12.44 6.65 14.53
#